data_AF-A0A7S0XJ23-F1
#
_entry.id   AF-A0A7S0XJ23-F1
#
_cell.length_a   1.000
_cell.length_b   1.000
_cell.length_c   1.000
_cell.angle_alpha   90.00
_cell.angle_beta   90.00
_cell.angle_gamma   90.00
#
_symmetry.space_group_name_H-M   'P 1'
#
loop_
_entity.id
_entity.type
_entity.pdbx_description
1 polymer ?
#
loop_
_entity_poly.entity_id
_entity_poly.type
_entity_poly.pdbx_seq_one_letter_code
_entity_poly.pdbx_strand_id
1 'polypeptide(L)'
;MSAGAEDREKGSDINEGVNSKCSYGFRGVFRTVPTYFGLQKAALGLSPQERRTKREEDEDLRFDPEHYAADFMLQEEDENICNALQFRYGTGPETLSEAHNALLQAMKTDDSVARVHRLIGLTEYQCYHLLLPLLDILCANAYDRRVTCGERSVESRWTLITVSATFSWLDDHAFQSASDVLNSTLRRTLVFPLVRNRKLAAKVAQDTISVLRAGTLSVLEQMLQVHALLEGPDEYTTPSENVHPLNMLYVQPYCLWLAQEHRDNRPEMRRGLDRVVRELEETELDQLGFDLDRIERSASESERRELPQVSLDDTVLDLMQQHLKICTDEQQQPTATTSSTEESSPCSSPPSLSVDSETSCVGTK
;
A
#
# COMPACT_ATOMS: atom_id res chain seq x y z
N MET A 1 52.74 -16.53 55.45
CA MET A 1 51.74 -15.59 55.97
C MET A 1 50.95 -15.11 54.75
N SER A 2 49.87 -15.80 54.42
CA SER A 2 48.46 -15.44 54.72
C SER A 2 47.97 -14.34 53.76
N ALA A 3 47.22 -14.72 52.72
CA ALA A 3 45.75 -14.54 52.57
C ALA A 3 45.39 -13.11 52.09
N GLY A 4 44.47 -12.86 51.16
CA GLY A 4 43.45 -13.71 50.54
C GLY A 4 42.85 -13.04 49.29
N ALA A 5 41.91 -13.76 48.70
CA ALA A 5 41.12 -13.40 47.53
C ALA A 5 40.19 -12.22 47.78
N GLU A 6 39.84 -11.49 46.71
CA GLU A 6 38.47 -11.00 46.50
C GLU A 6 38.26 -10.70 45.01
N ASP A 7 37.54 -11.61 44.35
CA ASP A 7 36.80 -11.37 43.11
C ASP A 7 35.78 -10.24 43.34
N ARG A 8 35.75 -9.27 42.42
CA ARG A 8 34.57 -8.43 42.18
C ARG A 8 34.37 -8.28 40.67
N GLU A 9 33.48 -9.11 40.15
CA GLU A 9 32.67 -8.76 38.98
C GLU A 9 31.96 -7.42 39.21
N LYS A 10 32.14 -6.49 38.29
CA LYS A 10 31.17 -5.43 37.99
C LYS A 10 31.13 -5.25 36.48
N GLY A 11 29.95 -5.46 35.93
CA GLY A 11 29.64 -5.28 34.52
C GLY A 11 29.53 -3.82 34.10
N SER A 12 28.98 -3.69 32.88
CA SER A 12 28.69 -2.50 32.10
C SER A 12 29.89 -1.70 31.63
N ASP A 13 30.25 -1.88 30.37
CA ASP A 13 30.20 -0.75 29.43
C ASP A 13 30.02 -1.29 28.00
N ILE A 14 28.76 -1.30 27.57
CA ILE A 14 28.37 -1.41 26.16
C ILE A 14 28.68 -0.04 25.56
N ASN A 15 29.92 0.17 25.15
CA ASN A 15 30.30 1.41 24.47
C ASN A 15 31.47 1.13 23.51
N GLU A 16 31.24 0.27 22.52
CA GLU A 16 32.06 0.27 21.32
C GLU A 16 31.49 1.29 20.35
N GLY A 17 32.23 2.39 20.23
CA GLY A 17 31.94 3.52 19.37
C GLY A 17 31.76 3.11 17.91
N VAL A 18 30.59 3.44 17.36
CA VAL A 18 30.35 3.39 15.92
C VAL A 18 31.15 4.51 15.25
N ASN A 19 32.05 4.08 14.38
CA ASN A 19 33.02 4.85 13.64
C ASN A 19 32.36 5.94 12.76
N SER A 20 33.00 7.11 12.74
CA SER A 20 32.56 8.37 12.12
C SER A 20 32.61 8.37 10.58
N LYS A 21 31.65 7.72 9.88
CA LYS A 21 31.43 7.93 8.42
C LYS A 21 29.98 7.87 7.92
N CYS A 22 29.07 7.19 8.62
CA CYS A 22 27.70 6.98 8.11
C CYS A 22 26.68 7.91 8.79
N SER A 23 25.70 8.37 8.03
CA SER A 23 24.59 9.19 8.51
C SER A 23 23.25 8.58 8.13
N TYR A 24 22.26 8.79 9.00
CA TYR A 24 20.93 8.20 8.90
C TYR A 24 19.85 9.21 9.26
N GLY A 25 18.61 8.80 9.02
CA GLY A 25 17.44 9.59 9.38
C GLY A 25 17.31 10.85 8.52
N PHE A 26 16.29 11.63 8.83
CA PHE A 26 15.97 12.87 8.15
C PHE A 26 17.21 13.78 7.96
N ARG A 27 17.63 13.96 6.70
CA ARG A 27 18.83 14.73 6.29
C ARG A 27 20.17 14.22 6.83
N GLY A 28 20.26 12.97 7.24
CA GLY A 28 21.52 12.39 7.71
C GLY A 28 22.02 13.03 9.02
N VAL A 29 21.11 13.55 9.85
CA VAL A 29 21.50 14.19 11.12
C VAL A 29 21.87 13.18 12.21
N PHE A 30 21.46 11.91 12.06
CA PHE A 30 21.72 10.87 13.04
C PHE A 30 22.99 10.10 12.71
N ARG A 31 23.78 9.80 13.73
CA ARG A 31 25.00 8.98 13.66
C ARG A 31 24.79 7.58 14.23
N THR A 32 23.84 7.46 15.14
CA THR A 32 23.44 6.22 15.79
C THR A 32 21.97 5.99 15.50
N VAL A 33 21.60 4.72 15.33
CA VAL A 33 20.24 4.29 15.06
C VAL A 33 19.89 3.25 16.12
N PRO A 34 18.90 3.53 16.99
CA PRO A 34 18.37 2.51 17.87
C PRO A 34 17.84 1.33 17.06
N THR A 35 18.01 0.11 17.54
CA THR A 35 17.45 -1.07 16.88
C THR A 35 15.93 -1.10 17.02
N TYR A 36 15.23 -1.51 15.97
CA TYR A 36 13.79 -1.74 15.95
C TYR A 36 13.47 -2.98 15.10
N PHE A 37 12.28 -3.54 15.28
CA PHE A 37 11.82 -4.67 14.49
C PHE A 37 11.70 -4.30 13.01
N GLY A 38 12.23 -5.14 12.12
CA GLY A 38 12.29 -4.86 10.68
C GLY A 38 13.51 -4.07 10.20
N LEU A 39 14.35 -3.54 11.09
CA LEU A 39 15.63 -2.94 10.71
C LEU A 39 16.59 -4.02 10.18
N GLN A 40 17.10 -3.83 8.97
CA GLN A 40 18.18 -4.63 8.42
C GLN A 40 19.50 -4.22 9.07
N LYS A 41 19.94 -4.98 10.07
CA LYS A 41 21.18 -4.70 10.82
C LYS A 41 22.40 -4.56 9.91
N ALA A 42 22.40 -5.27 8.77
CA ALA A 42 23.45 -5.16 7.76
C ALA A 42 23.59 -3.76 7.15
N ALA A 43 22.56 -2.92 7.23
CA ALA A 43 22.60 -1.52 6.77
C ALA A 43 23.43 -0.61 7.69
N LEU A 44 23.60 -0.99 8.96
CA LEU A 44 24.35 -0.17 9.91
C LEU A 44 25.85 -0.20 9.58
N GLY A 45 26.46 0.98 9.52
CA GLY A 45 27.86 1.16 9.19
C GLY A 45 28.15 1.23 7.69
N LEU A 46 27.13 1.15 6.83
CA LEU A 46 27.27 1.25 5.38
C LEU A 46 26.98 2.66 4.84
N SER A 47 27.65 3.04 3.76
CA SER A 47 27.30 4.23 2.99
C SER A 47 25.90 4.11 2.34
N PRO A 48 25.25 5.20 1.92
CA PRO A 48 23.97 5.13 1.21
C PRO A 48 24.01 4.20 -0.01
N GLN A 49 25.07 4.26 -0.82
CA GLN A 49 25.21 3.42 -2.01
C GLN A 49 25.36 1.94 -1.66
N GLU A 50 26.16 1.61 -0.64
CA GLU A 50 26.30 0.22 -0.18
C GLU A 50 25.01 -0.34 0.43
N ARG A 51 24.22 0.49 1.13
CA ARG A 51 22.89 0.12 1.63
C ARG A 51 21.97 -0.26 0.46
N ARG A 52 21.92 0.57 -0.58
CA ARG A 52 21.14 0.29 -1.79
C ARG A 52 21.56 -1.02 -2.45
N THR A 53 22.84 -1.23 -2.69
CA THR A 53 23.33 -2.45 -3.36
C THR A 53 22.94 -3.70 -2.57
N LYS A 54 23.19 -3.72 -1.26
CA LYS A 54 22.82 -4.88 -0.43
C LYS A 54 21.31 -5.08 -0.31
N ARG A 55 20.54 -3.99 -0.33
CA ARG A 55 19.07 -4.05 -0.36
C ARG A 55 18.58 -4.76 -1.63
N GLU A 56 19.11 -4.37 -2.79
CA GLU A 56 18.72 -4.94 -4.08
C GLU A 56 19.10 -6.43 -4.15
N GLU A 57 20.27 -6.81 -3.66
CA GLU A 57 20.71 -8.21 -3.51
C GLU A 57 19.77 -9.03 -2.59
N ASP A 58 19.36 -8.48 -1.45
CA ASP A 58 18.39 -9.12 -0.54
C ASP A 58 17.01 -9.28 -1.19
N GLU A 59 16.55 -8.27 -1.94
CA GLU A 59 15.29 -8.34 -2.67
C GLU A 59 15.32 -9.40 -3.78
N ASP A 60 16.43 -9.49 -4.54
CA ASP A 60 16.62 -10.51 -5.56
C ASP A 60 16.63 -11.91 -4.96
N LEU A 61 17.29 -12.09 -3.82
CA LEU A 61 17.38 -13.37 -3.14
C LEU A 61 16.03 -13.81 -2.54
N ARG A 62 15.22 -12.87 -2.06
CA ARG A 62 13.97 -13.15 -1.34
C ARG A 62 12.75 -13.21 -2.23
N PHE A 63 12.85 -12.78 -3.49
CA PHE A 63 11.75 -12.89 -4.44
C PHE A 63 11.41 -14.36 -4.70
N ASP A 64 10.13 -14.69 -4.56
CA ASP A 64 9.61 -16.03 -4.81
C ASP A 64 8.68 -16.00 -6.04
N PRO A 65 9.13 -16.55 -7.18
CA PRO A 65 8.33 -16.56 -8.41
C PRO A 65 7.10 -17.47 -8.32
N GLU A 66 7.13 -18.51 -7.48
CA GLU A 66 5.99 -19.44 -7.32
C GLU A 66 4.89 -18.78 -6.49
N HIS A 67 5.25 -18.11 -5.39
CA HIS A 67 4.29 -17.31 -4.62
C HIS A 67 3.68 -16.21 -5.50
N TYR A 68 4.50 -15.44 -6.21
CA TYR A 68 3.98 -14.40 -7.12
C TYR A 68 3.03 -14.99 -8.18
N ALA A 69 3.40 -16.12 -8.78
CA ALA A 69 2.53 -16.79 -9.76
C ALA A 69 1.20 -17.22 -9.14
N ALA A 70 1.19 -17.75 -7.92
CA ALA A 70 -0.03 -18.14 -7.22
C ALA A 70 -0.96 -16.94 -6.99
N ASP A 71 -0.45 -15.83 -6.47
CA ASP A 71 -1.23 -14.60 -6.26
C ASP A 71 -1.74 -13.99 -7.58
N PHE A 72 -1.00 -14.17 -8.67
CA PHE A 72 -1.46 -13.80 -10.00
C PHE A 72 -2.62 -14.70 -10.47
N MET A 73 -2.52 -16.02 -10.30
CA MET A 73 -3.59 -16.95 -10.70
C MET A 73 -4.87 -16.71 -9.90
N LEU A 74 -4.74 -16.50 -8.60
CA LEU A 74 -5.87 -16.31 -7.68
C LEU A 74 -6.39 -14.87 -7.64
N GLN A 75 -5.90 -13.97 -8.49
CA GLN A 75 -6.20 -12.54 -8.39
C GLN A 75 -7.69 -12.17 -8.53
N GLU A 76 -8.51 -13.05 -9.09
CA GLU A 76 -9.96 -12.88 -9.25
C GLU A 76 -10.78 -13.70 -8.23
N GLU A 77 -10.12 -14.58 -7.47
CA GLU A 77 -10.76 -15.54 -6.55
C GLU A 77 -10.39 -15.28 -5.08
N ASP A 78 -9.15 -14.87 -4.80
CA ASP A 78 -8.69 -14.56 -3.45
C ASP A 78 -9.33 -13.27 -2.94
N GLU A 79 -10.07 -13.38 -1.84
CA GLU A 79 -10.80 -12.26 -1.23
C GLU A 79 -9.85 -11.14 -0.77
N ASN A 80 -8.66 -11.46 -0.24
CA ASN A 80 -7.71 -10.45 0.20
C ASN A 80 -7.21 -9.62 -0.98
N ILE A 81 -6.88 -10.28 -2.10
CA ILE A 81 -6.46 -9.60 -3.34
C ILE A 81 -7.61 -8.76 -3.89
N CYS A 82 -8.81 -9.33 -4.03
CA CYS A 82 -9.98 -8.65 -4.56
C CYS A 82 -10.33 -7.41 -3.73
N ASN A 83 -10.40 -7.55 -2.40
CA ASN A 83 -10.71 -6.45 -1.50
C ASN A 83 -9.64 -5.35 -1.58
N ALA A 84 -8.35 -5.71 -1.61
CA ALA A 84 -7.26 -4.74 -1.74
C ALA A 84 -7.30 -3.97 -3.08
N LEU A 85 -7.69 -4.63 -4.17
CA LEU A 85 -7.86 -3.99 -5.50
C LEU A 85 -9.08 -3.06 -5.55
N GLN A 86 -10.16 -3.43 -4.87
CA GLN A 86 -11.43 -2.67 -4.85
C GLN A 86 -11.44 -1.54 -3.80
N PHE A 87 -10.53 -1.58 -2.82
CA PHE A 87 -10.43 -0.58 -1.78
C PHE A 87 -10.30 0.84 -2.36
N ARG A 88 -11.10 1.76 -1.80
CA ARG A 88 -11.09 3.18 -2.16
C ARG A 88 -10.18 3.96 -1.22
N TYR A 89 -9.09 4.47 -1.77
CA TYR A 89 -8.16 5.27 -1.03
C TYR A 89 -8.66 6.72 -0.85
N GLY A 90 -8.73 7.17 0.40
CA GLY A 90 -9.09 8.56 0.72
C GLY A 90 -7.88 9.48 0.74
N THR A 91 -8.02 10.69 0.21
CA THR A 91 -6.97 11.74 0.14
C THR A 91 -6.94 12.66 1.37
N GLY A 92 -7.50 12.21 2.50
CA GLY A 92 -7.49 12.96 3.75
C GLY A 92 -8.50 14.10 3.87
N PRO A 93 -8.58 14.76 5.03
CA PRO A 93 -9.52 15.83 5.32
C PRO A 93 -9.02 17.20 4.81
N GLU A 94 -9.95 18.14 4.62
CA GLU A 94 -9.63 19.54 4.28
C GLU A 94 -8.94 20.30 5.43
N THR A 95 -9.10 19.81 6.68
CA THR A 95 -8.52 20.41 7.88
C THR A 95 -8.02 19.33 8.85
N LEU A 96 -6.98 19.64 9.62
CA LEU A 96 -6.52 18.74 10.69
C LEU A 96 -7.44 18.81 11.91
N SER A 97 -7.69 17.65 12.51
CA SER A 97 -8.41 17.55 13.79
C SER A 97 -7.64 18.23 14.93
N GLU A 98 -8.34 18.55 16.01
CA GLU A 98 -7.70 19.10 17.22
C GLU A 98 -6.68 18.13 17.83
N ALA A 99 -6.94 16.82 17.75
CA ALA A 99 -5.98 15.79 18.17
C ALA A 99 -4.69 15.82 17.33
N HIS A 100 -4.80 15.96 16.00
CA HIS A 100 -3.64 16.12 15.13
C HIS A 100 -2.83 17.39 15.47
N ASN A 101 -3.52 18.49 15.73
CA ASN A 101 -2.87 19.74 16.13
C ASN A 101 -2.16 19.60 17.49
N ALA A 102 -2.79 18.96 18.47
CA ALA A 102 -2.18 18.69 19.78
C ALA A 102 -0.93 17.82 19.66
N LEU A 103 -0.98 16.77 18.82
CA LEU A 103 0.16 15.90 18.55
C LEU A 103 1.33 16.68 17.91
N LEU A 104 1.05 17.54 16.92
CA LEU A 104 2.07 18.40 16.31
C LEU A 104 2.71 19.36 17.32
N GLN A 105 1.95 19.87 18.30
CA GLN A 105 2.54 20.68 19.38
C GLN A 105 3.39 19.83 20.31
N ALA A 106 2.98 18.60 20.66
CA ALA A 106 3.76 17.69 21.48
C ALA A 106 5.10 17.28 20.81
N MET A 107 5.13 17.18 19.47
CA MET A 107 6.36 16.92 18.71
C MET A 107 7.36 18.08 18.73
N LYS A 108 6.92 19.32 19.02
CA LYS A 108 7.78 20.51 19.07
C LYS A 108 8.56 20.55 20.38
N THR A 109 9.59 19.72 20.46
CA THR A 109 10.68 19.89 21.44
C THR A 109 11.71 20.88 20.91
N ASP A 110 12.47 21.55 21.79
CA ASP A 110 13.52 22.50 21.37
C ASP A 110 14.49 21.90 20.35
N ASP A 111 14.87 20.64 20.55
CA ASP A 111 15.74 19.88 19.64
C ASP A 111 15.09 19.59 18.28
N SER A 112 13.82 19.17 18.26
CA SER A 112 13.09 18.90 17.02
C SER A 112 12.83 20.18 16.24
N VAL A 113 12.47 21.25 16.94
CA VAL A 113 12.29 22.58 16.35
C VAL A 113 13.61 23.09 15.78
N ALA A 114 14.74 22.95 16.48
CA ALA A 114 16.04 23.35 15.95
C ALA A 114 16.43 22.57 14.69
N ARG A 115 16.10 21.26 14.61
CA ARG A 115 16.31 20.44 13.40
C ARG A 115 15.49 20.93 12.21
N VAL A 116 14.24 21.33 12.45
CA VAL A 116 13.27 21.77 11.43
C VAL A 116 13.47 23.24 11.04
N HIS A 117 13.87 24.12 11.97
CA HIS A 117 14.15 25.53 11.70
C HIS A 117 15.30 25.72 10.70
N ARG A 118 16.17 24.71 10.55
CA ARG A 118 17.19 24.64 9.48
C ARG A 118 16.62 24.33 8.09
N LEU A 119 15.30 24.23 7.95
CA LEU A 119 14.56 23.96 6.71
C LEU A 119 13.78 25.19 6.21
N ILE A 120 14.01 26.36 6.79
CA ILE A 120 13.43 27.60 6.27
C ILE A 120 14.11 27.96 4.95
N GLY A 121 13.30 28.24 3.92
CA GLY A 121 13.78 28.73 2.64
C GLY A 121 14.47 27.68 1.77
N LEU A 122 14.06 26.40 1.89
CA LEU A 122 14.57 25.37 0.99
C LEU A 122 14.24 25.68 -0.46
N THR A 123 15.19 25.43 -1.35
CA THR A 123 14.95 25.53 -2.80
C THR A 123 14.00 24.43 -3.26
N GLU A 124 13.43 24.59 -4.45
CA GLU A 124 12.63 23.53 -5.10
C GLU A 124 13.41 22.22 -5.23
N TYR A 125 14.68 22.29 -5.60
CA TYR A 125 15.57 21.11 -5.67
C TYR A 125 15.71 20.41 -4.31
N GLN A 126 15.88 21.19 -3.24
CA GLN A 126 15.98 20.63 -1.89
C GLN A 126 14.64 20.04 -1.41
N CYS A 127 13.52 20.70 -1.70
CA CYS A 127 12.19 20.16 -1.39
C CYS A 127 11.95 18.84 -2.12
N TYR A 128 12.24 18.80 -3.43
CA TYR A 128 12.13 17.60 -4.23
C TYR A 128 12.93 16.42 -3.64
N HIS A 129 14.19 16.62 -3.29
CA HIS A 129 15.00 15.54 -2.71
C HIS A 129 14.55 15.13 -1.30
N LEU A 130 13.90 16.01 -0.52
CA LEU A 130 13.25 15.63 0.73
C LEU A 130 11.95 14.86 0.52
N LEU A 131 11.26 15.08 -0.59
CA LEU A 131 10.04 14.37 -0.94
C LEU A 131 10.31 12.91 -1.36
N LEU A 132 11.52 12.57 -1.82
CA LEU A 132 11.82 11.21 -2.31
C LEU A 132 11.72 10.12 -1.22
N PRO A 133 12.35 10.23 -0.03
CA PRO A 133 12.19 9.20 1.00
C PRO A 133 10.80 9.27 1.65
N LEU A 134 10.19 10.46 1.67
CA LEU A 134 8.80 10.61 2.10
C LEU A 134 7.86 9.83 1.19
N LEU A 135 8.07 9.88 -0.13
CA LEU A 135 7.31 9.14 -1.13
C LEU A 135 7.37 7.62 -0.89
N ASP A 136 8.55 7.08 -0.57
CA ASP A 136 8.72 5.67 -0.21
C ASP A 136 7.83 5.27 0.98
N ILE A 137 7.82 6.09 2.04
CA ILE A 137 6.98 5.87 3.23
C ILE A 137 5.50 5.96 2.87
N LEU A 138 5.09 6.91 2.02
CA LEU A 138 3.71 7.08 1.58
C LEU A 138 3.24 5.88 0.75
N CYS A 139 4.06 5.38 -0.18
CA CYS A 139 3.77 4.18 -0.97
C CYS A 139 3.60 2.94 -0.07
N ALA A 140 4.51 2.74 0.89
CA ALA A 140 4.40 1.64 1.85
C ALA A 140 3.14 1.75 2.72
N ASN A 141 2.81 2.96 3.17
CA ASN A 141 1.57 3.21 3.91
C ASN A 141 0.32 2.96 3.06
N ALA A 142 0.36 3.34 1.79
CA ALA A 142 -0.76 3.14 0.88
C ALA A 142 -0.99 1.66 0.57
N TYR A 143 0.09 0.90 0.38
CA TYR A 143 0.05 -0.55 0.25
C TYR A 143 -0.61 -1.19 1.48
N ASP A 144 -0.14 -0.87 2.70
CA ASP A 144 -0.70 -1.44 3.92
C ASP A 144 -2.20 -1.13 4.06
N ARG A 145 -2.62 0.11 3.79
CA ARG A 145 -4.05 0.48 3.83
C ARG A 145 -4.89 -0.29 2.83
N ARG A 146 -4.36 -0.64 1.66
CA ARG A 146 -5.10 -1.47 0.69
C ARG A 146 -5.27 -2.89 1.20
N VAL A 147 -4.19 -3.55 1.61
CA VAL A 147 -4.27 -4.96 2.07
C VAL A 147 -5.04 -5.11 3.36
N THR A 148 -5.13 -4.06 4.17
CA THR A 148 -5.96 -4.02 5.39
C THR A 148 -7.35 -3.41 5.18
N CYS A 149 -7.68 -2.98 3.96
CA CYS A 149 -8.93 -2.26 3.66
C CYS A 149 -9.21 -1.07 4.59
N GLY A 150 -8.15 -0.42 5.07
CA GLY A 150 -8.20 0.69 6.03
C GLY A 150 -8.19 0.30 7.50
N GLU A 151 -8.40 -0.98 7.84
CA GLU A 151 -8.43 -1.50 9.21
C GLU A 151 -7.08 -2.14 9.58
N ARG A 152 -6.16 -1.32 10.11
CA ARG A 152 -4.79 -1.75 10.45
C ARG A 152 -4.78 -3.00 11.33
N SER A 153 -3.86 -3.92 11.02
CA SER A 153 -3.66 -5.18 11.74
C SER A 153 -2.35 -5.17 12.54
N VAL A 154 -2.07 -6.26 13.26
CA VAL A 154 -0.78 -6.46 13.93
C VAL A 154 0.40 -6.48 12.93
N GLU A 155 0.15 -6.88 11.69
CA GLU A 155 1.14 -6.93 10.61
C GLU A 155 1.36 -5.57 9.94
N SER A 156 0.53 -4.56 10.22
CA SER A 156 0.61 -3.28 9.51
C SER A 156 1.93 -2.55 9.77
N ARG A 157 2.45 -2.62 10.99
CA ARG A 157 3.76 -2.04 11.32
C ARG A 157 4.87 -2.76 10.56
N TRP A 158 4.86 -4.10 10.58
CA TRP A 158 5.85 -4.89 9.87
C TRP A 158 5.80 -4.65 8.36
N THR A 159 4.59 -4.58 7.78
CA THR A 159 4.36 -4.31 6.36
C THR A 159 4.89 -2.94 5.99
N LEU A 160 4.55 -1.89 6.74
CA LEU A 160 5.04 -0.54 6.51
C LEU A 160 6.58 -0.47 6.53
N ILE A 161 7.20 -1.03 7.58
CA ILE A 161 8.66 -1.00 7.76
C ILE A 161 9.36 -1.81 6.68
N THR A 162 8.83 -2.98 6.35
CA THR A 162 9.43 -3.91 5.39
C THR A 162 9.26 -3.40 3.97
N VAL A 163 8.11 -2.85 3.58
CA VAL A 163 7.91 -2.33 2.22
C VAL A 163 8.73 -1.06 2.00
N SER A 164 8.85 -0.17 2.99
CA SER A 164 9.68 1.04 2.86
C SER A 164 11.18 0.73 2.94
N ALA A 165 11.93 1.06 1.89
CA ALA A 165 13.40 0.97 1.89
C ALA A 165 14.04 2.00 2.83
N THR A 166 13.39 3.15 3.02
CA THR A 166 13.73 4.19 3.99
C THR A 166 13.69 3.65 5.41
N PHE A 167 12.72 2.82 5.76
CA PHE A 167 12.60 2.25 7.12
C PHE A 167 13.40 0.96 7.32
N SER A 168 13.36 0.03 6.37
CA SER A 168 14.03 -1.27 6.54
C SER A 168 15.54 -1.19 6.35
N TRP A 169 16.00 -0.44 5.33
CA TRP A 169 17.40 -0.36 4.92
C TRP A 169 18.05 1.01 5.17
N LEU A 170 17.28 1.99 5.67
CA LEU A 170 17.75 3.37 5.81
C LEU A 170 18.18 3.94 4.45
N ASP A 171 17.55 3.57 3.34
CA ASP A 171 18.01 3.91 1.98
C ASP A 171 17.60 5.35 1.52
N ASP A 172 17.49 6.30 2.46
CA ASP A 172 16.89 7.61 2.20
C ASP A 172 17.75 8.58 1.37
N HIS A 173 19.05 8.32 1.24
CA HIS A 173 19.97 9.20 0.53
C HIS A 173 20.39 8.70 -0.85
N ALA A 174 20.00 7.49 -1.23
CA ALA A 174 20.38 6.93 -2.52
C ALA A 174 19.37 7.28 -3.64
N PHE A 175 18.16 7.70 -3.28
CA PHE A 175 17.10 8.02 -4.25
C PHE A 175 17.47 9.17 -5.18
N GLN A 176 17.40 8.91 -6.49
CA GLN A 176 17.77 9.87 -7.53
C GLN A 176 16.54 10.53 -8.18
N SER A 177 15.42 9.82 -8.24
CA SER A 177 14.16 10.31 -8.83
C SER A 177 12.92 9.72 -8.16
N ALA A 178 11.74 10.27 -8.44
CA ALA A 178 10.48 9.70 -7.95
C ALA A 178 10.21 8.31 -8.57
N SER A 179 10.60 8.09 -9.83
CA SER A 179 10.51 6.79 -10.51
C SER A 179 11.39 5.74 -9.84
N ASP A 180 12.62 6.10 -9.46
CA ASP A 180 13.53 5.22 -8.72
C ASP A 180 12.93 4.80 -7.37
N VAL A 181 12.35 5.75 -6.64
CA VAL A 181 11.61 5.46 -5.40
C VAL A 181 10.44 4.52 -5.64
N LEU A 182 9.58 4.84 -6.62
CA LEU A 182 8.39 4.06 -6.91
C LEU A 182 8.75 2.61 -7.25
N ASN A 183 9.73 2.42 -8.14
CA ASN A 183 10.20 1.09 -8.52
C ASN A 183 10.77 0.34 -7.31
N SER A 184 11.57 1.00 -6.47
CA SER A 184 12.10 0.39 -5.25
C SER A 184 10.97 -0.06 -4.30
N THR A 185 10.02 0.81 -3.97
CA THR A 185 8.95 0.45 -3.03
C THR A 185 8.02 -0.63 -3.61
N LEU A 186 7.58 -0.48 -4.87
CA LEU A 186 6.64 -1.41 -5.49
C LEU A 186 7.26 -2.78 -5.72
N ARG A 187 8.55 -2.85 -6.09
CA ARG A 187 9.28 -4.12 -6.16
C ARG A 187 9.22 -4.88 -4.84
N ARG A 188 9.37 -4.17 -3.70
CA ARG A 188 9.30 -4.78 -2.36
C ARG A 188 7.89 -5.28 -2.00
N THR A 189 6.83 -4.69 -2.55
CA THR A 189 5.46 -5.22 -2.41
C THR A 189 5.26 -6.58 -3.07
N LEU A 190 6.12 -6.94 -4.03
CA LEU A 190 6.12 -8.24 -4.71
C LEU A 190 7.06 -9.26 -4.06
N VAL A 191 7.85 -8.86 -3.06
CA VAL A 191 8.87 -9.71 -2.44
C VAL A 191 8.48 -10.15 -1.03
N PHE A 192 8.03 -9.21 -0.19
CA PHE A 192 7.93 -9.47 1.25
C PHE A 192 6.53 -9.77 1.76
N PRO A 193 5.51 -8.95 1.46
CA PRO A 193 4.21 -9.12 2.08
C PRO A 193 3.49 -10.40 1.67
N LEU A 194 2.34 -10.64 2.32
CA LEU A 194 1.47 -11.77 2.02
C LEU A 194 0.86 -11.67 0.60
N VAL A 195 0.42 -10.49 0.19
CA VAL A 195 -0.26 -10.26 -1.10
C VAL A 195 0.70 -9.62 -2.12
N ARG A 196 1.14 -10.38 -3.11
CA ARG A 196 2.15 -9.99 -4.11
C ARG A 196 1.51 -9.90 -5.49
N ASN A 197 0.95 -8.73 -5.78
CA ASN A 197 0.17 -8.54 -7.00
C ASN A 197 0.56 -7.26 -7.76
N ARG A 198 0.89 -7.38 -9.05
CA ARG A 198 1.31 -6.25 -9.89
C ARG A 198 0.19 -5.21 -10.11
N LYS A 199 -1.07 -5.63 -10.23
CA LYS A 199 -2.22 -4.70 -10.32
C LYS A 199 -2.38 -3.92 -9.02
N LEU A 200 -2.16 -4.56 -7.87
CA LEU A 200 -2.16 -3.91 -6.57
C LEU A 200 -1.03 -2.88 -6.46
N ALA A 201 0.18 -3.20 -6.90
CA ALA A 201 1.29 -2.26 -6.95
C ALA A 201 0.95 -1.00 -7.79
N ALA A 202 0.31 -1.19 -8.96
CA ALA A 202 -0.16 -0.08 -9.78
C ALA A 202 -1.23 0.79 -9.07
N LYS A 203 -2.12 0.16 -8.31
CA LYS A 203 -3.13 0.85 -7.51
C LYS A 203 -2.51 1.66 -6.37
N VAL A 204 -1.46 1.16 -5.73
CA VAL A 204 -0.68 1.90 -4.73
C VAL A 204 -0.05 3.16 -5.32
N ALA A 205 0.53 3.07 -6.53
CA ALA A 205 1.06 4.25 -7.22
C ALA A 205 -0.02 5.31 -7.47
N GLN A 206 -1.21 4.89 -7.93
CA GLN A 206 -2.35 5.78 -8.18
C GLN A 206 -2.84 6.49 -6.91
N ASP A 207 -2.87 5.78 -5.79
CA ASP A 207 -3.27 6.36 -4.50
C ASP A 207 -2.27 7.39 -4.02
N THR A 208 -0.98 7.08 -4.11
CA THR A 208 0.09 8.01 -3.73
C THR A 208 0.05 9.27 -4.58
N ILE A 209 -0.15 9.16 -5.90
CA ILE A 209 -0.37 10.31 -6.79
C ILE A 209 -1.57 11.13 -6.33
N SER A 210 -2.67 10.48 -5.96
CA SER A 210 -3.88 11.15 -5.49
C SER A 210 -3.65 11.91 -4.18
N VAL A 211 -2.91 11.33 -3.24
CA VAL A 211 -2.50 11.99 -1.98
C VAL A 211 -1.64 13.22 -2.26
N LEU A 212 -0.66 13.11 -3.16
CA LEU A 212 0.25 14.21 -3.51
C LEU A 212 -0.50 15.36 -4.21
N ARG A 213 -1.42 15.04 -5.13
CA ARG A 213 -2.27 16.03 -5.82
C ARG A 213 -3.22 16.77 -4.88
N ALA A 214 -3.70 16.10 -3.83
CA ALA A 214 -4.50 16.75 -2.79
C ALA A 214 -3.68 17.76 -1.95
N GLY A 215 -2.34 17.73 -2.05
CA GLY A 215 -1.44 18.75 -1.53
C GLY A 215 -0.84 18.42 -0.16
N THR A 216 -0.10 19.39 0.38
CA THR A 216 0.75 19.20 1.57
C THR A 216 -0.02 18.73 2.80
N LEU A 217 -1.27 19.15 2.97
CA LEU A 217 -2.08 18.77 4.14
C LEU A 217 -2.46 17.28 4.11
N SER A 218 -2.84 16.78 2.94
CA SER A 218 -3.11 15.36 2.70
C SER A 218 -1.87 14.52 2.99
N VAL A 219 -0.69 14.95 2.50
CA VAL A 219 0.59 14.29 2.78
C VAL A 219 0.92 14.29 4.28
N LEU A 220 0.72 15.41 4.96
CA LEU A 220 0.91 15.52 6.42
C LEU A 220 -0.01 14.57 7.18
N GLU A 221 -1.27 14.49 6.79
CA GLU A 221 -2.23 13.60 7.45
C GLU A 221 -1.82 12.12 7.29
N GLN A 222 -1.35 11.71 6.11
CA GLN A 222 -0.78 10.36 5.93
C GLN A 222 0.42 10.10 6.86
N MET A 223 1.29 11.10 7.06
CA MET A 223 2.43 10.98 7.98
C MET A 223 2.00 10.92 9.45
N LEU A 224 0.94 11.62 9.84
CA LEU A 224 0.37 11.52 11.18
C LEU A 224 -0.25 10.14 11.43
N GLN A 225 -0.88 9.53 10.41
CA GLN A 225 -1.36 8.14 10.49
C GLN A 225 -0.20 7.15 10.64
N VAL A 226 0.90 7.35 9.88
CA VAL A 226 2.13 6.56 10.03
C VAL A 226 2.71 6.69 11.43
N HIS A 227 2.75 7.90 11.99
CA HIS A 227 3.20 8.13 13.36
C HIS A 227 2.39 7.32 14.37
N ALA A 228 1.07 7.39 14.28
CA ALA A 228 0.17 6.65 15.18
C ALA A 228 0.34 5.13 15.06
N LEU A 229 0.52 4.60 13.84
CA LEU A 229 0.78 3.18 13.61
C LEU A 229 2.08 2.71 14.29
N LEU A 230 3.12 3.54 14.25
CA LEU A 230 4.41 3.23 14.88
C LEU A 230 4.38 3.33 16.41
N GLU A 231 3.52 4.19 17.00
CA GLU A 231 3.33 4.30 18.46
C GLU A 231 2.38 3.24 19.06
N GLY A 232 1.62 2.51 18.23
CA GLY A 232 0.67 1.51 18.71
C GLY A 232 1.32 0.47 19.64
N PRO A 233 0.57 -0.13 20.58
CA PRO A 233 1.13 -1.06 21.56
C PRO A 233 1.87 -2.19 20.86
N ASP A 234 3.17 -2.28 21.09
CA ASP A 234 3.99 -3.42 20.69
C ASP A 234 4.20 -4.31 21.92
N GLU A 235 4.20 -5.63 21.73
CA GLU A 235 4.50 -6.59 22.80
C GLU A 235 5.92 -6.39 23.37
N TYR A 236 6.79 -5.72 22.60
CA TYR A 236 8.17 -5.38 22.96
C TYR A 236 8.36 -3.92 23.41
N THR A 237 7.33 -3.08 23.32
CA THR A 237 7.39 -1.69 23.76
C THR A 237 6.85 -1.59 25.17
N THR A 238 7.78 -1.55 26.13
CA THR A 238 7.45 -1.24 27.53
C THR A 238 6.64 0.06 27.55
N PRO A 239 5.44 0.09 28.15
CA PRO A 239 4.60 1.29 28.21
C PRO A 239 5.16 2.26 29.25
N SER A 240 6.27 2.92 28.89
CA SER A 240 6.78 4.14 29.52
C SER A 240 7.98 4.66 28.72
N GLU A 241 7.83 5.86 28.16
CA GLU A 241 8.89 6.87 27.91
C GLU A 241 9.65 6.90 26.58
N ASN A 242 9.57 5.92 25.67
CA ASN A 242 10.36 5.98 24.42
C ASN A 242 9.52 6.05 23.15
N VAL A 243 9.61 7.19 22.44
CA VAL A 243 9.12 7.39 21.07
C VAL A 243 9.72 6.34 20.14
N HIS A 244 8.92 5.77 19.24
CA HIS A 244 9.42 4.76 18.30
C HIS A 244 10.64 5.29 17.51
N PRO A 245 11.73 4.52 17.32
CA PRO A 245 12.94 5.01 16.66
C PRO A 245 12.70 5.63 15.28
N LEU A 246 11.83 5.02 14.46
CA LEU A 246 11.45 5.57 13.15
C LEU A 246 10.67 6.89 13.25
N ASN A 247 9.89 7.08 14.32
CA ASN A 247 9.21 8.35 14.57
C ASN A 247 10.23 9.46 14.83
N MET A 248 11.25 9.18 15.63
CA MET A 248 12.35 10.13 15.88
C MET A 248 13.21 10.39 14.63
N LEU A 249 13.56 9.32 13.90
CA LEU A 249 14.49 9.40 12.77
C LEU A 249 13.88 10.11 11.56
N TYR A 250 12.61 9.84 11.25
CA TYR A 250 11.99 10.26 9.99
C TYR A 250 10.65 10.96 10.20
N VAL A 251 9.70 10.33 10.88
CA VAL A 251 8.28 10.73 10.81
C VAL A 251 8.00 12.07 11.48
N GLN A 252 8.50 12.31 12.69
CA GLN A 252 8.29 13.58 13.40
C GLN A 252 8.97 14.76 12.68
N PRO A 253 10.25 14.68 12.23
CA PRO A 253 10.84 15.71 11.39
C PRO A 253 10.01 16.01 10.13
N TYR A 254 9.51 15.00 9.43
CA TYR A 254 8.64 15.19 8.27
C TYR A 254 7.32 15.87 8.66
N CYS A 255 6.64 15.43 9.72
CA CYS A 255 5.39 16.04 10.17
C CYS A 255 5.55 17.53 10.47
N LEU A 256 6.60 17.89 11.21
CA LEU A 256 6.89 19.28 11.56
C LEU A 256 7.25 20.12 10.32
N TRP A 257 8.06 19.58 9.42
CA TRP A 257 8.40 20.25 8.16
C TRP A 257 7.17 20.47 7.28
N LEU A 258 6.36 19.44 7.07
CA LEU A 258 5.13 19.51 6.27
C LEU A 258 4.12 20.49 6.87
N ALA A 259 3.95 20.49 8.19
CA ALA A 259 3.09 21.44 8.89
C ALA A 259 3.55 22.89 8.68
N GLN A 260 4.86 23.12 8.68
CA GLN A 260 5.43 24.42 8.37
C GLN A 260 5.21 24.81 6.90
N GLU A 261 5.53 23.94 5.94
CA GLU A 261 5.34 24.21 4.50
C GLU A 261 3.87 24.48 4.14
N HIS A 262 2.93 23.77 4.77
CA HIS A 262 1.51 24.01 4.62
C HIS A 262 1.10 25.38 5.18
N ARG A 263 1.53 25.71 6.42
CA ARG A 263 1.24 27.00 7.06
C ARG A 263 1.80 28.18 6.27
N ASP A 264 3.04 28.06 5.80
CA ASP A 264 3.73 29.12 5.08
C ASP A 264 3.31 29.16 3.60
N ASN A 265 2.53 28.17 3.14
CA ASN A 265 2.00 28.03 1.79
C ASN A 265 3.05 28.27 0.69
N ARG A 266 4.23 27.65 0.85
CA ARG A 266 5.40 27.92 0.02
C ARG A 266 5.26 27.35 -1.40
N PRO A 267 5.62 28.14 -2.43
CA PRO A 267 5.50 27.70 -3.82
C PRO A 267 6.54 26.64 -4.19
N GLU A 268 7.72 26.60 -3.54
CA GLU A 268 8.74 25.57 -3.75
C GLU A 268 8.22 24.18 -3.39
N MET A 269 7.45 24.07 -2.31
CA MET A 269 6.83 22.81 -1.88
C MET A 269 5.80 22.35 -2.91
N ARG A 270 4.92 23.25 -3.39
CA ARG A 270 3.94 22.92 -4.44
C ARG A 270 4.62 22.44 -5.72
N ARG A 271 5.62 23.18 -6.22
CA ARG A 271 6.40 22.77 -7.40
C ARG A 271 7.11 21.44 -7.19
N GLY A 272 7.64 21.20 -5.99
CA GLY A 272 8.23 19.91 -5.62
C GLY A 272 7.24 18.76 -5.71
N LEU A 273 6.03 18.91 -5.15
CA LEU A 273 4.96 17.92 -5.25
C LEU A 273 4.52 17.71 -6.71
N ASP A 274 4.30 18.78 -7.47
CA ASP A 274 3.92 18.71 -8.88
C ASP A 274 4.96 17.97 -9.71
N ARG A 275 6.25 18.20 -9.44
CA ARG A 275 7.35 17.49 -10.10
C ARG A 275 7.31 15.99 -9.78
N VAL A 276 7.15 15.61 -8.52
CA VAL A 276 7.05 14.20 -8.11
C VAL A 276 5.85 13.55 -8.81
N VAL A 277 4.68 14.20 -8.76
CA VAL A 277 3.45 13.71 -9.41
C VAL A 277 3.68 13.45 -10.90
N ARG A 278 4.27 14.40 -11.63
CA ARG A 278 4.57 14.23 -13.06
C ARG A 278 5.50 13.05 -13.31
N GLU A 279 6.60 12.94 -12.55
CA GLU A 279 7.54 11.83 -12.71
C GLU A 279 6.88 10.47 -12.43
N LEU A 280 5.98 10.38 -11.44
CA LEU A 280 5.23 9.15 -11.15
C LEU A 280 4.25 8.77 -12.26
N GLU A 281 3.57 9.75 -12.86
CA GLU A 281 2.64 9.53 -13.98
C GLU A 281 3.36 9.07 -15.26
N GLU A 282 4.59 9.51 -15.45
CA GLU A 282 5.47 9.10 -16.56
C GLU A 282 6.19 7.77 -16.30
N THR A 283 6.13 7.23 -15.08
CA THR A 283 6.84 6.00 -14.72
C THR A 283 6.09 4.77 -15.21
N GLU A 284 6.76 3.97 -16.04
CA GLU A 284 6.26 2.67 -16.47
C GLU A 284 6.58 1.59 -15.42
N LEU A 285 5.56 0.85 -14.99
CA LEU A 285 5.66 -0.21 -13.98
C LEU A 285 6.22 -1.53 -14.51
N ASP A 286 6.64 -1.57 -15.78
CA ASP A 286 7.27 -2.74 -16.38
C ASP A 286 8.74 -2.90 -15.92
N GLN A 287 9.29 -1.89 -15.24
CA GLN A 287 10.68 -1.86 -14.75
C GLN A 287 10.86 -2.42 -13.32
N LEU A 288 9.86 -3.12 -12.77
CA LEU A 288 9.95 -3.71 -11.42
C LEU A 288 10.95 -4.88 -11.31
N GLY A 289 11.42 -5.39 -12.45
CA GLY A 289 12.35 -6.51 -12.54
C GLY A 289 11.65 -7.87 -12.52
N PHE A 290 12.39 -8.92 -12.15
CA PHE A 290 11.89 -10.30 -11.92
C PHE A 290 11.25 -11.03 -13.11
N ASP A 291 11.32 -10.47 -14.34
CA ASP A 291 10.67 -11.03 -15.53
C ASP A 291 9.18 -11.37 -15.30
N LEU A 292 8.43 -10.48 -14.63
CA LEU A 292 7.03 -10.72 -14.25
C LEU A 292 6.17 -11.19 -15.43
N ASP A 293 6.33 -10.59 -16.62
CA ASP A 293 5.60 -10.98 -17.82
C ASP A 293 5.88 -12.44 -18.25
N ARG A 294 7.08 -12.96 -17.98
CA ARG A 294 7.40 -14.38 -18.24
C ARG A 294 6.64 -15.27 -17.27
N ILE A 295 6.63 -14.90 -15.99
CA ILE A 295 5.96 -15.67 -14.93
C ILE A 295 4.45 -15.70 -15.19
N GLU A 296 3.82 -14.56 -15.42
CA GLU A 296 2.38 -14.44 -15.66
C GLU A 296 1.93 -15.22 -16.91
N ARG A 297 2.71 -15.17 -17.99
CA ARG A 297 2.43 -15.95 -19.21
C ARG A 297 2.51 -17.45 -18.93
N SER A 298 3.56 -17.91 -18.23
CA SER A 298 3.72 -19.31 -17.86
C SER A 298 2.58 -19.82 -16.96
N ALA A 299 2.14 -18.99 -16.02
CA ALA A 299 1.05 -19.32 -15.11
C ALA A 299 -0.28 -19.43 -15.88
N SER A 300 -0.59 -18.45 -16.73
CA SER A 300 -1.78 -18.45 -17.60
C SER A 300 -1.84 -19.64 -18.56
N GLU A 301 -0.69 -20.05 -19.11
CA GLU A 301 -0.59 -21.23 -19.99
C GLU A 301 -0.85 -22.54 -19.23
N SER A 302 -0.44 -22.61 -17.96
CA SER A 302 -0.61 -23.80 -17.12
C SER A 302 -2.09 -24.01 -16.77
N GLU A 303 -2.79 -22.95 -16.37
CA GLU A 303 -4.24 -22.98 -16.13
C GLU A 303 -5.04 -23.41 -17.36
N ARG A 304 -4.69 -22.89 -18.54
CA ARG A 304 -5.34 -23.28 -19.80
C ARG A 304 -5.15 -24.75 -20.17
N ARG A 305 -4.08 -25.40 -19.71
CA ARG A 305 -3.84 -26.84 -19.93
C ARG A 305 -4.62 -27.71 -18.94
N GLU A 306 -4.87 -27.22 -17.74
CA GLU A 306 -5.63 -27.94 -16.71
C GLU A 306 -7.14 -27.84 -16.91
N LEU A 307 -7.63 -26.76 -17.53
CA LEU A 307 -9.00 -26.70 -18.00
C LEU A 307 -9.22 -27.80 -19.04
N PRO A 308 -10.22 -28.70 -18.86
CA PRO A 308 -10.53 -29.71 -19.85
C PRO A 308 -10.79 -28.99 -21.17
N GLN A 309 -9.95 -29.27 -22.18
CA GLN A 309 -10.24 -28.83 -23.53
C GLN A 309 -11.55 -29.50 -23.91
N VAL A 310 -12.66 -28.76 -23.79
CA VAL A 310 -13.92 -29.17 -24.38
C VAL A 310 -13.73 -29.02 -25.89
N SER A 311 -13.04 -29.99 -26.50
CA SER A 311 -13.27 -30.24 -27.91
C SER A 311 -14.68 -30.81 -27.97
N LEU A 312 -15.64 -29.93 -28.26
CA LEU A 312 -16.85 -30.40 -28.90
C LEU A 312 -16.34 -31.04 -30.20
N ASP A 313 -16.23 -32.36 -30.22
CA ASP A 313 -15.96 -33.08 -31.45
C ASP A 313 -16.95 -32.54 -32.48
N ASP A 314 -16.49 -32.27 -33.71
CA ASP A 314 -17.33 -31.71 -34.77
C ASP A 314 -18.62 -32.54 -34.96
N THR A 315 -18.59 -33.84 -34.60
CA THR A 315 -19.75 -34.73 -34.56
C THR A 315 -20.81 -34.35 -33.51
N VAL A 316 -20.43 -33.86 -32.33
CA VAL A 316 -21.38 -33.38 -31.30
C VAL A 316 -22.05 -32.09 -31.76
N LEU A 317 -21.28 -31.18 -32.39
CA LEU A 317 -21.82 -29.95 -32.95
C LEU A 317 -22.77 -30.22 -34.12
N ASP A 318 -22.42 -31.19 -34.98
CA ASP A 318 -23.26 -31.62 -36.10
C ASP A 318 -24.53 -32.36 -35.63
N LEU A 319 -24.45 -33.17 -34.57
CA LEU A 319 -25.63 -33.79 -33.94
C LEU A 319 -26.57 -32.75 -33.32
N MET A 320 -26.02 -31.73 -32.65
CA MET A 320 -26.82 -30.65 -32.06
C MET A 320 -27.50 -29.80 -33.14
N GLN A 321 -26.81 -29.53 -34.25
CA GLN A 321 -27.39 -28.83 -35.40
C GLN A 321 -28.45 -29.66 -36.11
N GLN A 322 -28.27 -30.99 -36.23
CA GLN A 322 -29.29 -31.89 -36.74
C GLN A 322 -30.54 -31.94 -35.83
N HIS A 323 -30.36 -31.97 -34.51
CA HIS A 323 -31.49 -31.95 -33.57
C HIS A 323 -32.28 -30.64 -33.63
N LEU A 324 -31.61 -29.49 -33.78
CA LEU A 324 -32.30 -28.21 -33.99
C LEU A 324 -33.12 -28.19 -35.29
N LYS A 325 -32.62 -28.84 -36.35
CA LYS A 325 -33.29 -28.92 -37.65
C LYS A 325 -34.55 -29.80 -37.61
N ILE A 326 -34.50 -30.89 -36.83
CA ILE A 326 -35.65 -31.78 -36.61
C ILE A 326 -36.75 -31.05 -35.82
N CYS A 327 -36.38 -30.24 -34.81
CA CYS A 327 -37.35 -29.47 -34.02
C CYS A 327 -38.04 -28.34 -34.82
N THR A 328 -37.46 -27.88 -35.94
CA THR A 328 -38.09 -26.87 -36.81
C THR A 328 -39.01 -27.46 -37.88
N ASP A 329 -38.84 -28.73 -38.25
CA ASP A 329 -39.63 -29.36 -39.32
C ASP A 329 -40.94 -30.00 -38.82
N GLU A 330 -41.12 -30.23 -37.51
CA GLU A 330 -42.38 -30.75 -36.94
C GLU A 330 -43.52 -29.71 -36.82
N GLN A 331 -43.31 -28.43 -37.20
CA GLN A 331 -44.36 -27.41 -37.18
C GLN A 331 -45.05 -27.13 -38.52
N GLN A 332 -44.81 -27.92 -39.58
CA GLN A 332 -45.47 -27.70 -40.87
C GLN A 332 -46.17 -28.94 -41.42
N GLN A 333 -47.37 -29.24 -40.92
CA GLN A 333 -48.43 -29.84 -41.75
C GLN A 333 -49.84 -29.37 -41.32
N PRO A 334 -50.81 -29.36 -42.26
CA PRO A 334 -51.69 -28.22 -42.47
C PRO A 334 -53.14 -28.50 -42.06
N THR A 335 -53.82 -27.50 -41.50
CA THR A 335 -55.29 -27.51 -41.39
C THR A 335 -55.91 -26.40 -42.23
N ALA A 336 -56.76 -26.85 -43.14
CA ALA A 336 -57.49 -26.06 -44.11
C ALA A 336 -58.64 -25.24 -43.49
N THR A 337 -58.76 -24.01 -43.97
CA THR A 337 -59.98 -23.25 -44.33
C THR A 337 -61.13 -23.11 -43.32
N THR A 338 -61.43 -21.88 -42.88
CA THR A 338 -62.70 -21.18 -43.18
C THR A 338 -62.71 -19.71 -42.72
N SER A 339 -63.39 -18.89 -43.53
CA SER A 339 -63.86 -17.49 -43.38
C SER A 339 -64.43 -17.13 -42.00
N SER A 340 -64.60 -15.91 -41.51
CA SER A 340 -64.52 -14.51 -42.00
C SER A 340 -64.80 -13.57 -40.80
N THR A 341 -64.46 -12.29 -40.99
CA THR A 341 -65.13 -11.07 -40.47
C THR A 341 -65.08 -10.69 -38.98
N GLU A 342 -64.40 -9.56 -38.77
CA GLU A 342 -64.83 -8.34 -38.06
C GLU A 342 -64.91 -8.25 -36.52
N GLU A 343 -64.15 -7.25 -36.05
CA GLU A 343 -64.36 -6.30 -34.94
C GLU A 343 -64.95 -6.78 -33.61
N SER A 344 -64.18 -6.55 -32.53
CA SER A 344 -64.45 -5.45 -31.57
C SER A 344 -63.60 -5.59 -30.30
N SER A 345 -62.98 -4.48 -29.87
CA SER A 345 -62.60 -4.23 -28.46
C SER A 345 -63.88 -3.94 -27.64
N PRO A 346 -63.91 -3.82 -26.28
CA PRO A 346 -62.79 -3.61 -25.35
C PRO A 346 -62.92 -4.24 -23.93
N CYS A 347 -61.85 -4.05 -23.15
CA CYS A 347 -61.83 -3.72 -21.71
C CYS A 347 -62.09 -4.79 -20.62
N SER A 348 -61.31 -4.61 -19.54
CA SER A 348 -61.62 -4.86 -18.12
C SER A 348 -61.12 -6.17 -17.49
N SER A 349 -59.95 -6.08 -16.87
CA SER A 349 -59.59 -6.84 -15.66
C SER A 349 -60.43 -6.35 -14.44
N PRO A 350 -60.20 -6.89 -13.23
CA PRO A 350 -60.63 -8.17 -12.65
C PRO A 350 -61.68 -7.90 -11.52
N PRO A 351 -62.05 -8.86 -10.64
CA PRO A 351 -61.42 -8.79 -9.31
C PRO A 351 -61.35 -10.09 -8.47
N SER A 352 -60.54 -9.95 -7.41
CA SER A 352 -60.70 -10.45 -6.04
C SER A 352 -60.58 -11.95 -5.75
N LEU A 353 -59.60 -12.29 -4.91
CA LEU A 353 -59.89 -12.63 -3.51
C LEU A 353 -58.72 -12.17 -2.61
N SER A 354 -59.04 -11.18 -1.79
CA SER A 354 -58.34 -10.79 -0.56
C SER A 354 -58.76 -11.70 0.60
N VAL A 355 -58.13 -11.46 1.75
CA VAL A 355 -58.53 -11.75 3.15
C VAL A 355 -57.48 -12.66 3.81
N ASP A 356 -56.87 -12.33 4.94
CA ASP A 356 -56.72 -11.09 5.70
C ASP A 356 -55.63 -11.38 6.75
N SER A 357 -54.93 -10.35 7.21
CA SER A 357 -54.26 -10.34 8.51
C SER A 357 -54.27 -8.90 9.02
N GLU A 358 -55.32 -8.59 9.79
CA GLU A 358 -55.52 -7.32 10.47
C GLU A 358 -54.47 -7.07 11.56
N THR A 359 -53.78 -5.93 11.40
CA THR A 359 -53.66 -4.83 12.38
C THR A 359 -53.92 -5.08 13.86
N SER A 360 -53.06 -4.56 14.75
CA SER A 360 -53.20 -3.15 15.18
C SER A 360 -52.06 -2.68 16.10
N CYS A 361 -51.88 -1.36 16.06
CA CYS A 361 -50.85 -0.54 16.69
C CYS A 361 -51.14 -0.15 18.16
N VAL A 362 -50.25 0.72 18.65
CA VAL A 362 -50.34 1.68 19.78
C VAL A 362 -49.74 1.12 21.07
N GLY A 363 -48.80 1.75 21.76
CA GLY A 363 -48.24 3.09 21.70
C GLY A 363 -47.88 3.53 23.15
N THR A 364 -46.76 4.24 23.28
CA THR A 364 -46.33 5.09 24.42
C THR A 364 -46.05 4.48 25.80
N LYS A 365 -44.80 4.68 26.23
CA LYS A 365 -44.50 5.57 27.36
C LYS A 365 -43.46 6.60 26.95
#